data_AF-A0A9X5I793-F1
#
_entry.id   AF-A0A9X5I793-F1
#
_cell.length_a   1.000
_cell.length_b   1.000
_cell.length_c   1.000
_cell.angle_alpha   90.00
_cell.angle_beta   90.00
_cell.angle_gamma   90.00
#
_symmetry.space_group_name_H-M   'P 1'
#
loop_
_entity.id
_entity.type
_entity.pdbx_description
1 polymer ?
#
loop_
_entity_poly.entity_id
_entity_poly.type
_entity_poly.pdbx_seq_one_letter_code
_entity_poly.pdbx_strand_id
1 'polypeptide(L)'
;MSPTNRGFSQRLHVALDMAGVKKGRGRITQLADLFDVSRETARKWLSDLGLPELERQIDMAVRFGVNFEWLATGRGAPSGATGVRESPALYRADSREQLRLVGLVSRMPKERRKALLVIIEALADAE
;
A
#
# COMPACT_ATOMS: atom_id res chain seq x y z
N MET A 1 -5.93 27.32 15.95
CA MET A 1 -5.24 26.61 14.85
C MET A 1 -4.58 25.37 15.45
N SER A 2 -5.22 24.21 15.33
CA SER A 2 -4.82 23.02 16.09
C SER A 2 -3.50 22.42 15.58
N PRO A 3 -2.56 22.05 16.47
CA PRO A 3 -1.22 21.58 16.10
C PRO A 3 -1.20 20.21 15.38
N THR A 4 -2.34 19.52 15.30
CA THR A 4 -2.49 18.15 14.77
C THR A 4 -2.36 18.03 13.25
N ASN A 5 -2.55 19.12 12.50
CA ASN A 5 -2.56 19.09 11.03
C ASN A 5 -1.18 19.32 10.41
N ARG A 6 -0.17 19.71 11.20
CA ARG A 6 1.15 20.07 10.67
C ARG A 6 1.82 18.83 10.06
N GLY A 7 2.12 18.92 8.76
CA GLY A 7 2.91 17.91 8.04
C GLY A 7 2.09 16.88 7.26
N PHE A 8 0.76 16.92 7.27
CA PHE A 8 -0.05 16.08 6.36
C PHE A 8 0.25 16.43 4.90
N SER A 9 0.20 17.72 4.54
CA SER A 9 0.53 18.18 3.19
C SER A 9 1.91 17.71 2.76
N GLN A 10 2.91 17.82 3.65
CA GLN A 10 4.28 17.40 3.34
C GLN A 10 4.34 15.91 2.99
N ARG A 11 3.63 15.05 3.73
CA ARG A 11 3.56 13.62 3.45
C ARG A 11 2.74 13.30 2.21
N LEU A 12 1.65 14.04 1.97
CA LEU A 12 0.89 13.93 0.73
C LEU A 12 1.76 14.30 -0.48
N HIS A 13 2.61 15.33 -0.38
CA HIS A 13 3.58 15.66 -1.42
C HIS A 13 4.58 14.54 -1.67
N VAL A 14 5.07 13.89 -0.62
CA VAL A 14 5.95 12.71 -0.74
C VAL A 14 5.21 11.54 -1.41
N ALA A 15 3.97 11.25 -1.02
CA ALA A 15 3.16 10.21 -1.63
C ALA A 15 2.93 10.47 -3.13
N LEU A 16 2.66 11.73 -3.51
CA LEU A 16 2.51 12.15 -4.89
C LEU A 16 3.82 12.04 -5.69
N ASP A 17 4.96 12.38 -5.07
CA ASP A 17 6.29 12.19 -5.68
C ASP A 17 6.55 10.69 -5.93
N MET A 18 6.24 9.81 -4.97
CA MET A 18 6.38 8.35 -5.10
C MET A 18 5.46 7.77 -6.19
N ALA A 19 4.26 8.32 -6.34
CA ALA A 19 3.29 7.93 -7.37
C ALA A 19 3.60 8.53 -8.76
N GLY A 20 4.67 9.33 -8.91
CA GLY A 20 5.06 9.93 -10.19
C GLY A 20 4.18 11.12 -10.64
N VAL A 21 3.42 11.73 -9.72
CA VAL A 21 2.56 12.89 -10.03
C VAL A 21 3.43 14.13 -10.25
N LYS A 22 3.17 14.87 -11.34
CA LYS A 22 3.95 16.05 -11.74
C LYS A 22 3.99 17.11 -10.61
N LYS A 23 5.12 17.81 -10.48
CA LYS A 23 5.29 18.93 -9.53
C LYS A 23 4.63 20.22 -10.05
N GLY A 24 4.42 21.19 -9.16
CA GLY A 24 3.89 22.51 -9.51
C GLY A 24 2.38 22.52 -9.81
N ARG A 25 1.92 23.45 -10.66
CA ARG A 25 0.48 23.67 -10.94
C ARG A 25 -0.26 22.43 -11.47
N GLY A 26 0.44 21.54 -12.17
CA GLY A 26 -0.13 20.27 -12.64
C GLY A 26 -0.57 19.34 -11.49
N ARG A 27 0.07 19.44 -10.32
CA ARG A 27 -0.22 18.60 -9.14
C ARG A 27 -1.62 18.80 -8.59
N ILE A 28 -2.05 20.05 -8.49
CA ILE A 28 -3.38 20.40 -7.95
C ILE A 28 -4.46 19.84 -8.87
N THR A 29 -4.31 20.04 -10.18
CA THR A 29 -5.27 19.56 -11.18
C THR A 29 -5.30 18.04 -11.17
N GLN A 30 -4.14 17.37 -11.22
CA GLN A 30 -4.08 15.92 -11.20
C GLN A 30 -4.65 15.32 -9.91
N LEU A 31 -4.41 15.92 -8.74
CA LEU A 31 -4.99 15.48 -7.47
C LEU A 31 -6.52 15.68 -7.45
N ALA A 32 -7.00 16.81 -7.96
CA ALA A 32 -8.42 17.08 -8.10
C ALA A 32 -9.12 16.03 -8.98
N ASP A 33 -8.54 15.74 -10.14
CA ASP A 33 -9.06 14.75 -11.09
C ASP A 33 -9.02 13.32 -10.51
N LEU A 34 -7.96 12.95 -9.76
CA LEU A 34 -7.80 11.61 -9.18
C LEU A 34 -8.86 11.27 -8.11
N PHE A 35 -9.35 12.27 -7.38
CA PHE A 35 -10.28 12.09 -6.27
C PHE A 35 -11.65 12.72 -6.49
N ASP A 36 -11.92 13.21 -7.70
CA ASP A 36 -13.16 13.88 -8.09
C ASP A 36 -13.55 15.00 -7.11
N VAL A 37 -12.61 15.90 -6.86
CA VAL A 37 -12.82 17.06 -5.97
C VAL A 37 -12.48 18.36 -6.69
N SER A 38 -12.96 19.49 -6.13
CA SER A 38 -12.58 20.80 -6.66
C SER A 38 -11.07 21.05 -6.55
N ARG A 39 -10.50 21.82 -7.49
CA ARG A 39 -9.11 22.29 -7.42
C ARG A 39 -8.81 23.06 -6.14
N GLU A 40 -9.80 23.78 -5.60
CA GLU A 40 -9.67 24.51 -4.34
C GLU A 40 -9.55 23.54 -3.15
N THR A 41 -10.32 22.46 -3.14
CA THR A 41 -10.21 21.37 -2.14
C THR A 41 -8.82 20.73 -2.20
N ALA A 42 -8.37 20.34 -3.39
CA ALA A 42 -7.02 19.78 -3.60
C ALA A 42 -5.91 20.75 -3.16
N ARG A 43 -6.05 22.05 -3.48
CA ARG A 43 -5.12 23.10 -3.04
C ARG A 43 -5.06 23.20 -1.51
N LYS A 44 -6.21 23.14 -0.83
CA LYS A 44 -6.28 23.20 0.63
C LYS A 44 -5.52 22.03 1.27
N TRP A 45 -5.69 20.81 0.75
CA TRP A 45 -4.97 19.63 1.22
C TRP A 45 -3.46 19.74 1.03
N LEU A 46 -3.02 20.26 -0.11
CA LEU A 46 -1.60 20.48 -0.42
C LEU A 46 -0.99 21.70 0.27
N SER A 47 -1.78 22.50 0.99
CA SER A 47 -1.31 23.72 1.67
C SER A 47 -1.50 23.67 3.19
N ASP A 48 -1.83 22.50 3.76
CA ASP A 48 -2.20 22.34 5.17
C ASP A 48 -3.36 23.26 5.62
N LEU A 49 -4.20 23.71 4.68
CA LEU A 49 -5.38 24.57 4.95
C LEU A 49 -6.66 23.77 5.20
N GLY A 50 -6.59 22.44 5.03
CA GLY A 50 -7.69 21.52 5.29
C GLY A 50 -7.21 20.08 5.16
N LEU A 51 -7.92 19.16 5.79
CA LEU A 51 -7.66 17.72 5.68
C LEU A 51 -8.76 17.04 4.85
N PRO A 52 -8.44 15.94 4.14
CA PRO A 52 -9.47 15.05 3.61
C PRO A 52 -10.18 14.31 4.74
N GLU A 53 -11.39 13.85 4.47
CA GLU A 53 -12.09 12.90 5.35
C GLU A 53 -11.32 11.58 5.49
N LEU A 54 -11.59 10.81 6.54
CA LEU A 54 -10.87 9.58 6.85
C LEU A 54 -10.89 8.59 5.68
N GLU A 55 -12.07 8.33 5.10
CA GLU A 55 -12.24 7.45 3.94
C GLU A 55 -11.38 7.89 2.76
N ARG A 56 -11.29 9.21 2.56
CA ARG A 56 -10.46 9.80 1.50
C ARG A 56 -8.97 9.63 1.77
N GLN A 57 -8.54 9.75 3.02
CA GLN A 57 -7.14 9.50 3.41
C GLN A 57 -6.75 8.02 3.21
N ILE A 58 -7.68 7.10 3.47
CA ILE A 58 -7.49 5.66 3.21
C ILE A 58 -7.36 5.41 1.70
N ASP A 59 -8.28 5.94 0.89
CA ASP A 59 -8.24 5.84 -0.58
C ASP A 59 -6.94 6.42 -1.15
N MET A 60 -6.48 7.57 -0.64
CA MET A 60 -5.17 8.15 -0.99
C MET A 60 -4.01 7.21 -0.69
N ALA A 61 -3.99 6.62 0.51
CA ALA A 61 -2.92 5.72 0.92
C ALA A 61 -2.86 4.48 0.00
N VAL A 62 -4.00 3.89 -0.31
CA VAL A 62 -4.11 2.75 -1.23
C VAL A 62 -3.67 3.13 -2.64
N ARG A 63 -4.19 4.22 -3.19
CA ARG A 63 -3.92 4.66 -4.57
C ARG A 63 -2.46 5.04 -4.78
N PHE A 64 -1.81 5.63 -3.79
CA PHE A 64 -0.40 6.01 -3.86
C PHE A 64 0.56 4.92 -3.35
N GLY A 65 0.04 3.78 -2.88
CA GLY A 65 0.85 2.69 -2.36
C GLY A 65 1.67 3.08 -1.13
N VAL A 66 1.15 3.99 -0.29
CA VAL A 66 1.80 4.44 0.95
C VAL A 66 1.04 3.97 2.18
N ASN A 67 1.72 3.96 3.32
CA ASN A 67 1.12 3.61 4.59
C ASN A 67 0.14 4.70 5.08
N PHE A 68 -1.10 4.29 5.40
CA PHE A 68 -2.13 5.20 5.93
C PHE A 68 -1.71 5.85 7.26
N GLU A 69 -1.18 5.08 8.22
CA GLU A 69 -0.76 5.63 9.52
C GLU A 69 0.32 6.69 9.33
N TRP A 70 1.28 6.41 8.44
CA TRP A 70 2.29 7.39 8.07
C TRP A 70 1.67 8.60 7.40
N LEU A 71 0.78 8.44 6.42
CA LEU A 71 0.15 9.56 5.73
C LEU A 71 -0.63 10.46 6.71
N ALA A 72 -1.48 9.85 7.55
CA ALA A 72 -2.36 10.54 8.48
C ALA A 72 -1.60 11.18 9.66
N THR A 73 -0.65 10.47 10.26
CA THR A 73 -0.05 10.87 11.55
C THR A 73 1.44 11.16 11.49
N GLY A 74 2.13 10.71 10.45
CA GLY A 74 3.58 10.80 10.33
C GLY A 74 4.35 9.73 11.11
N ARG A 75 3.66 8.81 11.80
CA ARG A 75 4.31 7.66 12.46
C ARG A 75 4.66 6.57 11.45
N GLY A 76 5.76 5.86 11.69
CA GLY A 76 6.24 4.81 10.80
C GLY A 76 6.92 5.34 9.53
N ALA A 77 6.90 4.54 8.47
CA ALA A 77 7.56 4.83 7.19
C ALA A 77 6.55 4.92 6.03
N PRO A 78 6.82 5.72 4.97
CA PRO A 78 5.93 5.88 3.82
C PRO A 78 5.68 4.58 3.07
N SER A 79 6.72 3.75 2.97
CA SER A 79 6.69 2.41 2.40
C SER A 79 7.12 1.41 3.46
N GLY A 80 6.43 0.29 3.54
CA GLY A 80 6.69 -0.75 4.53
C GLY A 80 5.39 -1.30 5.09
N ALA A 81 5.36 -2.60 5.36
CA ALA A 81 4.19 -3.26 5.89
C ALA A 81 3.94 -2.79 7.34
N THR A 82 2.93 -1.95 7.54
CA THR A 82 2.14 -1.98 8.80
C THR A 82 0.66 -2.22 8.50
N GLY A 83 0.37 -2.90 7.39
CA GLY A 83 -0.75 -3.82 7.45
C GLY A 83 -0.38 -4.83 8.54
N VAL A 84 -1.35 -5.21 9.37
CA VAL A 84 -1.40 -6.60 9.81
C VAL A 84 -1.45 -7.42 8.50
N ARG A 85 -0.29 -7.64 7.89
CA ARG A 85 -0.04 -8.93 7.29
C ARG A 85 -0.05 -9.79 8.52
N GLU A 86 -1.14 -10.52 8.72
CA GLU A 86 -0.93 -11.87 9.20
C GLU A 86 0.22 -12.39 8.33
N SER A 87 1.39 -12.54 8.93
CA SER A 87 2.48 -13.26 8.29
C SER A 87 1.80 -14.56 7.90
N PRO A 88 1.58 -14.86 6.61
CA PRO A 88 0.60 -15.86 6.21
C PRO A 88 1.13 -17.21 6.65
N ALA A 89 0.88 -17.58 7.91
CA ALA A 89 1.44 -18.71 8.61
C ALA A 89 2.87 -19.13 8.19
N LEU A 90 3.75 -18.21 7.76
CA LEU A 90 5.11 -18.56 7.30
C LEU A 90 6.02 -18.97 8.47
N TYR A 91 5.47 -19.01 9.67
CA TYR A 91 6.01 -19.74 10.81
C TYR A 91 5.14 -20.96 11.13
N ARG A 92 5.01 -21.87 10.17
CA ARG A 92 5.29 -23.28 10.46
C ARG A 92 5.71 -24.03 9.20
N ALA A 93 6.82 -23.61 8.60
CA ALA A 93 7.76 -24.62 8.12
C ALA A 93 8.44 -25.23 9.36
N ASP A 94 7.69 -26.01 10.12
CA ASP A 94 8.16 -26.81 11.25
C ASP A 94 9.18 -27.87 10.82
N SER A 95 9.32 -28.10 9.50
CA SER A 95 10.18 -29.12 8.94
C SER A 95 11.07 -28.62 7.80
N ARG A 96 12.25 -29.25 7.67
CA ARG A 96 13.25 -28.98 6.63
C ARG A 96 12.69 -29.23 5.23
N GLU A 97 11.75 -30.15 5.11
CA GLU A 97 11.06 -30.52 3.88
C GLU A 97 10.22 -29.38 3.32
N GLN A 98 9.49 -28.67 4.19
CA GLN A 98 8.66 -27.54 3.77
C GLN A 98 9.50 -26.37 3.25
N LEU A 99 10.61 -26.05 3.91
CA LEU A 99 11.57 -25.04 3.43
C LEU A 99 12.15 -25.43 2.07
N ARG A 100 12.48 -26.71 1.89
CA ARG A 100 12.98 -27.24 0.61
C ARG A 100 11.93 -27.13 -0.50
N LEU A 101 10.67 -27.44 -0.19
CA LEU A 101 9.55 -27.31 -1.13
C LEU A 101 9.37 -25.85 -1.58
N VAL A 102 9.29 -24.91 -0.64
CA VAL A 102 9.18 -23.47 -0.94
C VAL A 102 10.35 -23.01 -1.83
N GLY A 103 11.57 -23.42 -1.50
CA GLY A 103 12.76 -23.09 -2.28
C GLY A 103 12.78 -23.70 -3.69
N LEU A 104 12.14 -24.84 -3.91
CA LEU A 104 11.99 -25.43 -5.25
C LEU A 104 10.90 -24.73 -6.04
N VAL A 105 9.73 -24.52 -5.44
CA VAL A 105 8.57 -23.87 -6.05
C VAL A 105 8.92 -22.46 -6.51
N SER A 106 9.65 -21.68 -5.69
CA SER A 106 10.00 -20.29 -6.01
C SER A 106 10.88 -20.14 -7.25
N ARG A 107 11.63 -21.18 -7.63
CA ARG A 107 12.51 -21.20 -8.81
C ARG A 107 11.84 -21.70 -10.08
N MET A 108 10.56 -22.10 -10.01
CA MET A 108 9.85 -22.68 -11.15
C MET A 108 9.09 -21.61 -11.97
N PRO A 109 8.98 -21.79 -13.31
CA PRO A 109 8.05 -21.03 -14.15
C PRO A 109 6.59 -21.13 -13.66
N LYS A 110 5.79 -20.10 -13.95
CA LYS A 110 4.42 -19.94 -13.43
C LYS A 110 3.53 -21.14 -13.78
N GLU A 111 3.69 -21.69 -14.96
CA GLU A 111 2.94 -22.81 -15.53
C GLU A 111 3.22 -24.09 -14.74
N ARG A 112 4.49 -24.31 -14.35
CA ARG A 112 4.90 -25.48 -13.56
C ARG A 112 4.44 -25.37 -12.11
N ARG A 113 4.45 -24.17 -11.53
CA ARG A 113 3.89 -23.94 -10.18
C ARG A 113 2.40 -24.25 -10.14
N LYS A 114 1.64 -23.83 -11.16
CA LYS A 114 0.21 -24.16 -11.27
C LYS A 114 -0.04 -25.65 -11.36
N ALA A 115 0.71 -26.37 -12.19
CA ALA A 115 0.59 -27.83 -12.28
C ALA A 115 0.90 -28.54 -10.95
N LEU A 116 1.91 -28.06 -10.22
CA LEU A 116 2.27 -28.61 -8.92
C LEU A 116 1.21 -28.35 -7.84
N LEU A 117 0.55 -27.18 -7.86
CA LEU A 117 -0.56 -26.89 -6.95
C LEU A 117 -1.70 -27.90 -7.12
N VAL A 118 -2.08 -28.21 -8.35
CA VAL A 118 -3.13 -29.21 -8.64
C VAL A 118 -2.80 -30.59 -8.04
N ILE A 119 -1.53 -31.00 -8.12
CA ILE A 119 -1.08 -32.29 -7.57
C ILE A 119 -1.10 -32.27 -6.04
N ILE A 120 -0.62 -31.18 -5.42
CA ILE A 120 -0.59 -31.05 -3.96
C ILE A 120 -2.00 -30.99 -3.39
N GLU A 121 -2.93 -30.28 -4.05
CA GLU A 121 -4.35 -30.23 -3.69
C GLU A 121 -4.97 -31.63 -3.76
N ALA A 122 -4.78 -32.36 -4.87
CA ALA A 122 -5.30 -33.71 -5.02
C ALA A 122 -4.75 -34.71 -3.98
N LEU A 123 -3.50 -34.53 -3.52
CA LEU A 123 -2.89 -35.35 -2.47
C LEU A 123 -3.34 -34.95 -1.06
N ALA A 124 -3.70 -33.68 -0.85
CA ALA A 124 -4.19 -33.19 0.43
C ALA A 124 -5.67 -33.53 0.66
N ASP A 125 -6.47 -33.58 -0.41
CA ASP A 125 -7.90 -33.89 -0.38
C ASP A 125 -8.19 -35.41 -0.40
N ALA A 126 -7.16 -36.24 -0.59
CA ALA A 126 -7.26 -37.70 -0.57
C ALA A 126 -7.15 -38.23 0.87
N GLU A 127 -8.22 -38.06 1.65
CA GLU A 127 -8.50 -38.80 2.90
C GLU A 127 -9.57 -39.89 2.67
#